data_AF-A0A9P0CQ97-F1
#
_entry.id   AF-A0A9P0CQ97-F1
#
_cell.length_a   1.000
_cell.length_b   1.000
_cell.length_c   1.000
_cell.angle_alpha   90.00
_cell.angle_beta   90.00
_cell.angle_gamma   90.00
#
_symmetry.space_group_name_H-M   'P 1'
#
loop_
_entity.id
_entity.type
_entity.pdbx_description
1 polymer ?
#
loop_
_entity_poly.entity_id
_entity_poly.type
_entity_poly.pdbx_seq_one_letter_code
_entity_poly.pdbx_strand_id
1 'polypeptide(L)'
;MTAYFIGIDVGTGSVRAALVTDTGEIIKIGVKEIKTWNNQTDFYEQSTDDIWNAIITCIKSITEGVDPEKVIGIGFDATCSLACFDKSGAPLSVSPTGNNDQNVILWLDHRAVKEADEINNLKHPVLKYVGGKISPEMETPKLLWLKRNLKADCWDKAGYFFDLPDFLTWKATDADSRSSCSLVCKWTYEISETDCREGWNKSYFEQIGLDDLAANNWKKIGSLVLPPGTPVGNGLSQSAAAQFGLKAGTAVGASMIDAHAGGLGLIGCIADGIDPAFHTRLGTSKTIQNELLDSILHVCQDIIKKDIQAAKYIAIQDDETTGGTTQTQMVLIIRYVKDGRIYERFSSFLRPMDHTEDGLSAAILELFFFSKLMPNCDILFDQLQSRQLDALKDKVHFTLCLIYILI
;
A
#
# COMPACT_ATOMS: atom_id res chain seq x y z
N MET A 1 -32.83 17.14 -3.35
CA MET A 1 -31.68 18.07 -3.43
C MET A 1 -30.45 17.21 -3.63
N THR A 2 -29.62 17.48 -4.64
CA THR A 2 -28.41 16.70 -4.88
C THR A 2 -27.36 17.07 -3.84
N ALA A 3 -26.98 16.11 -3.00
CA ALA A 3 -25.86 16.25 -2.07
C ALA A 3 -24.56 15.82 -2.76
N TYR A 4 -23.45 16.42 -2.35
CA TYR A 4 -22.12 16.11 -2.84
C TYR A 4 -21.17 15.70 -1.72
N PHE A 5 -20.21 14.86 -2.09
CA PHE A 5 -19.11 14.39 -1.28
C PHE A 5 -17.79 14.72 -1.98
N ILE A 6 -16.73 14.92 -1.20
CA ILE A 6 -15.38 15.12 -1.72
C ILE A 6 -14.49 13.98 -1.25
N GLY A 7 -13.87 13.26 -2.19
CA GLY A 7 -12.78 12.32 -1.91
C GLY A 7 -11.44 12.95 -2.27
N ILE A 8 -10.45 12.85 -1.38
CA ILE A 8 -9.10 13.40 -1.57
C ILE A 8 -8.09 12.28 -1.39
N ASP A 9 -7.28 12.06 -2.42
CA ASP A 9 -6.25 11.02 -2.49
C ASP A 9 -4.87 11.69 -2.67
N VAL A 10 -4.02 11.55 -1.67
CA VAL A 10 -2.64 12.05 -1.67
C VAL A 10 -1.68 10.91 -1.98
N GLY A 11 -1.48 10.69 -3.28
CA GLY A 11 -0.49 9.74 -3.80
C GLY A 11 0.93 10.27 -3.76
N THR A 12 1.87 9.47 -4.28
CA THR A 12 3.31 9.80 -4.24
C THR A 12 3.69 11.08 -5.00
N GLY A 13 3.09 11.33 -6.17
CA GLY A 13 3.48 12.46 -7.03
C GLY A 13 2.44 13.59 -7.14
N SER A 14 1.23 13.39 -6.63
CA SER A 14 0.16 14.37 -6.79
C SER A 14 -0.94 14.18 -5.76
N VAL A 15 -1.62 15.27 -5.43
CA VAL A 15 -2.95 15.27 -4.81
C VAL A 15 -4.01 15.18 -5.90
N ARG A 16 -4.99 14.30 -5.70
CA ARG A 16 -6.21 14.19 -6.50
C ARG A 16 -7.42 14.48 -5.61
N ALA A 17 -8.40 15.22 -6.12
CA ALA A 17 -9.69 15.40 -5.45
C ALA A 17 -10.82 15.15 -6.44
N ALA A 18 -11.88 14.49 -5.99
CA ALA A 18 -13.08 14.21 -6.78
C ALA A 18 -14.32 14.75 -6.08
N LEU A 19 -15.17 15.46 -6.81
CA LEU A 19 -16.53 15.81 -6.39
C LEU A 19 -17.48 14.72 -6.86
N VAL A 20 -18.20 14.10 -5.93
CA VAL A 20 -19.01 12.91 -6.17
C VAL A 20 -20.44 13.15 -5.68
N THR A 21 -21.44 12.65 -6.40
CA THR A 21 -22.85 12.68 -5.96
C THR A 21 -23.12 11.65 -4.85
N ASP A 22 -24.30 11.73 -4.25
CA ASP A 22 -24.85 10.70 -3.35
C ASP A 22 -25.09 9.33 -4.00
N THR A 23 -25.07 9.26 -5.33
CA THR A 23 -25.14 8.01 -6.11
C THR A 23 -23.77 7.47 -6.52
N GLY A 24 -22.67 8.13 -6.15
CA GLY A 24 -21.32 7.72 -6.53
C GLY A 24 -20.86 8.22 -7.92
N GLU A 25 -21.62 9.09 -8.58
CA GLU A 25 -21.22 9.67 -9.87
C GLU A 25 -20.15 10.74 -9.66
N ILE A 26 -19.02 10.61 -10.36
CA ILE A 26 -17.95 11.60 -10.33
C ILE A 26 -18.30 12.76 -11.26
N ILE A 27 -18.49 13.95 -10.68
CA ILE A 27 -18.83 15.18 -11.41
C ILE A 27 -17.57 15.87 -11.96
N LYS A 28 -16.53 15.98 -11.12
CA LYS A 28 -15.30 16.71 -11.48
C LYS A 28 -14.12 16.14 -10.71
N ILE A 29 -12.96 16.09 -11.37
CA ILE A 29 -11.68 15.69 -10.78
C ILE A 29 -10.69 16.85 -10.91
N GLY A 30 -9.95 17.12 -9.85
CA GLY A 30 -8.83 18.05 -9.81
C GLY A 30 -7.55 17.29 -9.46
N VAL A 31 -6.44 17.67 -10.09
CA VAL A 31 -5.12 17.07 -9.85
C VAL A 31 -4.09 18.17 -9.71
N LYS A 32 -3.19 18.03 -8.74
CA LYS A 32 -2.07 18.95 -8.52
C LYS A 32 -0.84 18.16 -8.09
N GLU A 33 0.26 18.36 -8.82
CA GLU A 33 1.56 17.76 -8.50
C GLU A 33 2.09 18.30 -7.16
N ILE A 34 2.78 17.42 -6.44
CA ILE A 34 3.49 17.74 -5.19
C ILE A 34 4.97 17.41 -5.34
N LYS A 35 5.80 18.14 -4.59
CA LYS A 35 7.25 18.01 -4.66
C LYS A 35 7.75 16.86 -3.80
N THR A 36 8.67 16.08 -4.37
CA THR A 36 9.46 15.09 -3.64
C THR A 36 10.94 15.47 -3.70
N TRP A 37 11.60 15.44 -2.55
CA TRP A 37 13.05 15.57 -2.44
C TRP A 37 13.69 14.19 -2.37
N ASN A 38 14.76 13.98 -3.14
CA ASN A 38 15.63 12.81 -3.08
C ASN A 38 17.06 13.27 -3.38
N ASN A 39 17.66 13.96 -2.41
CA ASN A 39 19.02 14.50 -2.52
C ASN A 39 20.07 13.50 -2.01
N GLN A 40 19.66 12.44 -1.32
CA GLN A 40 20.50 11.41 -0.75
C GLN A 40 19.85 10.05 -1.03
N THR A 41 20.67 9.05 -1.40
CA THR A 41 20.21 7.68 -1.65
C THR A 41 19.37 7.18 -0.47
N ASP A 42 18.24 6.54 -0.78
CA ASP A 42 17.25 6.00 0.16
C ASP A 42 16.44 7.04 0.95
N PHE A 43 16.71 8.34 0.78
CA PHE A 43 16.00 9.42 1.45
C PHE A 43 14.99 10.05 0.50
N TYR A 44 13.71 9.93 0.84
CA TYR A 44 12.61 10.52 0.10
C TYR A 44 11.72 11.32 1.04
N GLU A 45 11.62 12.61 0.77
CA GLU A 45 10.99 13.57 1.67
C GLU A 45 9.95 14.40 0.94
N GLN A 46 8.94 14.87 1.68
CA GLN A 46 7.88 15.76 1.20
C GLN A 46 7.56 16.84 2.24
N SER A 47 6.66 17.76 1.86
CA SER A 47 6.20 18.86 2.69
C SER A 47 4.70 18.74 2.95
N THR A 48 4.29 18.78 4.22
CA THR A 48 2.87 18.83 4.55
C THR A 48 2.19 20.12 4.06
N ASP A 49 2.93 21.23 4.00
CA ASP A 49 2.40 22.51 3.53
C ASP A 49 2.20 22.49 2.01
N ASP A 50 3.14 21.92 1.24
CA ASP A 50 2.98 21.73 -0.21
C ASP A 50 1.76 20.83 -0.52
N ILE A 51 1.65 19.70 0.19
CA ILE A 51 0.51 18.77 0.08
C ILE A 51 -0.81 19.49 0.40
N TRP A 52 -0.88 20.23 1.51
CA TRP A 52 -2.11 20.92 1.91
C TRP A 52 -2.50 22.02 0.92
N ASN A 53 -1.53 22.78 0.39
CA ASN A 53 -1.77 23.78 -0.64
C ASN A 53 -2.27 23.15 -1.96
N ALA A 54 -1.76 21.97 -2.31
CA ALA A 54 -2.24 21.20 -3.45
C ALA A 54 -3.69 20.74 -3.24
N ILE A 55 -4.06 20.28 -2.03
CA ILE A 55 -5.45 19.96 -1.65
C ILE A 55 -6.37 21.19 -1.81
N ILE A 56 -5.98 22.35 -1.26
CA ILE A 56 -6.76 23.59 -1.39
C ILE A 56 -7.00 23.91 -2.88
N THR A 57 -5.97 23.78 -3.70
CA THR A 57 -6.04 24.04 -5.15
C THR A 57 -7.02 23.09 -5.83
N CYS A 58 -6.92 21.79 -5.55
CA CYS A 58 -7.81 20.77 -6.11
C CYS A 58 -9.27 20.99 -5.68
N ILE A 59 -9.52 21.22 -4.37
CA ILE A 59 -10.87 21.44 -3.85
C ILE A 59 -11.52 22.65 -4.52
N LYS A 60 -10.84 23.81 -4.55
CA LYS A 60 -11.38 25.01 -5.20
C LYS A 60 -11.71 24.79 -6.67
N SER A 61 -10.89 24.01 -7.37
CA SER A 61 -11.14 23.66 -8.76
C SER A 61 -12.40 22.81 -8.91
N ILE A 62 -12.57 21.76 -8.10
CA ILE A 62 -13.71 20.84 -8.25
C ILE A 62 -15.04 21.43 -7.74
N THR A 63 -14.99 22.41 -6.83
CA THR A 63 -16.18 23.04 -6.23
C THR A 63 -16.56 24.38 -6.86
N GLU A 64 -15.89 24.81 -7.93
CA GLU A 64 -16.24 26.04 -8.64
C GLU A 64 -17.70 26.02 -9.12
N GLY A 65 -18.50 26.99 -8.68
CA GLY A 65 -19.93 27.08 -9.00
C GLY A 65 -20.85 26.12 -8.23
N VAL A 66 -20.29 25.31 -7.32
CA VAL A 66 -21.06 24.45 -6.42
C VAL A 66 -21.46 25.22 -5.17
N ASP A 67 -22.72 25.12 -4.77
CA ASP A 67 -23.20 25.65 -3.49
C ASP A 67 -22.51 24.91 -2.33
N PRO A 68 -21.71 25.60 -1.49
CA PRO A 68 -20.98 24.98 -0.37
C PRO A 68 -21.88 24.21 0.60
N GLU A 69 -23.15 24.60 0.74
CA GLU A 69 -24.14 23.94 1.61
C GLU A 69 -24.51 22.53 1.12
N LYS A 70 -24.24 22.22 -0.16
CA LYS A 70 -24.49 20.90 -0.74
C LYS A 70 -23.35 19.92 -0.54
N VAL A 71 -22.17 20.37 -0.12
CA VAL A 71 -21.04 19.48 0.21
C VAL A 71 -21.18 19.02 1.65
N ILE A 72 -21.64 17.79 1.84
CA ILE A 72 -22.04 17.28 3.16
C ILE A 72 -20.98 16.38 3.81
N GLY A 73 -19.98 15.92 3.05
CA GLY A 73 -18.92 15.05 3.58
C GLY A 73 -17.61 15.11 2.80
N ILE A 74 -16.52 14.89 3.52
CA ILE A 74 -15.15 14.84 2.98
C ILE A 74 -14.44 13.59 3.52
N GLY A 75 -13.83 12.83 2.62
CA GLY A 75 -12.94 11.71 2.93
C GLY A 75 -11.51 12.02 2.49
N PHE A 76 -10.54 11.56 3.28
CA PHE A 76 -9.12 11.68 2.98
C PHE A 76 -8.46 10.31 2.99
N ASP A 77 -7.71 10.03 1.94
CA ASP A 77 -6.74 8.97 1.87
C ASP A 77 -5.37 9.49 1.41
N ALA A 78 -4.31 8.78 1.78
CA ALA A 78 -2.95 9.14 1.42
C ALA A 78 -2.02 7.93 1.48
N THR A 79 -0.83 8.06 0.89
CA THR A 79 0.28 7.14 1.16
C THR A 79 0.56 7.04 2.67
N CYS A 80 1.04 5.89 3.12
CA CYS A 80 1.49 5.68 4.50
C CYS A 80 2.87 6.31 4.77
N SER A 81 2.91 7.64 4.72
CA SER A 81 4.12 8.44 4.95
C SER A 81 4.12 9.03 6.36
N LEU A 82 5.30 9.27 6.95
CA LEU A 82 5.44 9.82 8.30
C LEU A 82 5.50 11.33 8.28
N ALA A 83 4.54 12.04 8.87
CA ALA A 83 4.59 13.49 9.04
C ALA A 83 4.97 13.87 10.48
N CYS A 84 5.87 14.85 10.64
CA CYS A 84 6.33 15.33 11.95
C CYS A 84 6.00 16.80 12.20
N PHE A 85 5.57 17.07 13.44
CA PHE A 85 5.23 18.40 13.93
C PHE A 85 5.81 18.63 15.32
N ASP A 86 6.15 19.88 15.61
CA ASP A 86 6.60 20.29 16.94
C ASP A 86 5.44 20.39 17.95
N LYS A 87 5.75 20.76 19.20
CA LYS A 87 4.77 20.90 20.29
C LYS A 87 3.74 22.01 20.05
N SER A 88 4.00 22.94 19.13
CA SER A 88 3.06 24.00 18.72
C SER A 88 2.19 23.59 17.54
N GLY A 89 2.47 22.45 16.90
CA GLY A 89 1.79 21.99 15.69
C GLY A 89 2.39 22.55 14.39
N ALA A 90 3.60 23.13 14.44
CA ALA A 90 4.31 23.59 13.24
C ALA A 90 5.12 22.44 12.59
N PRO A 91 5.29 22.44 11.25
CA PRO A 91 6.14 21.48 10.56
C PRO A 91 7.53 21.39 11.19
N LEU A 92 7.99 20.16 11.45
CA LEU A 92 9.29 19.90 12.06
C LEU A 92 10.12 19.00 11.16
N SER A 93 11.31 19.46 10.79
CA SER A 93 12.21 18.74 9.88
C SER A 93 12.47 17.31 10.33
N VAL A 94 12.24 16.37 9.41
CA VAL A 94 12.69 14.96 9.50
C VAL A 94 13.95 14.70 8.67
N SER A 95 14.48 15.77 8.07
CA SER A 95 15.62 15.76 7.17
C SER A 95 16.92 16.14 7.89
N PRO A 96 18.05 15.50 7.57
CA PRO A 96 19.38 15.97 7.96
C PRO A 96 19.70 17.40 7.48
N THR A 97 18.96 17.91 6.50
CA THR A 97 19.10 19.30 6.03
C THR A 97 18.64 20.33 7.06
N GLY A 98 17.83 19.92 8.04
CA GLY A 98 17.24 20.81 9.06
C GLY A 98 16.16 21.76 8.53
N ASN A 99 15.74 21.64 7.27
CA ASN A 99 14.69 22.47 6.70
C ASN A 99 13.31 21.90 7.06
N ASN A 100 12.49 22.70 7.76
CA ASN A 100 11.15 22.33 8.19
C ASN A 100 10.16 22.08 7.06
N ASP A 101 10.45 22.49 5.82
CA ASP A 101 9.65 22.10 4.66
C ASP A 101 9.79 20.61 4.31
N GLN A 102 10.86 19.94 4.79
CA GLN A 102 11.05 18.49 4.65
C GLN A 102 10.64 17.81 5.96
N ASN A 103 9.34 17.84 6.26
CA ASN A 103 8.75 17.28 7.48
C ASN A 103 7.95 15.99 7.26
N VAL A 104 8.04 15.40 6.06
CA VAL A 104 7.46 14.09 5.73
C VAL A 104 8.56 13.13 5.31
N ILE A 105 8.62 11.94 5.92
CA ILE A 105 9.36 10.79 5.38
C ILE A 105 8.40 10.01 4.50
N LEU A 106 8.65 9.99 3.18
CA LEU A 106 7.79 9.31 2.21
C LEU A 106 7.75 7.79 2.49
N TRP A 107 6.64 7.13 2.16
CA TRP A 107 6.45 5.69 2.39
C TRP A 107 7.61 4.82 1.86
N LEU A 108 8.13 5.11 0.66
CA LEU A 108 9.18 4.37 -0.04
C LEU A 108 10.61 4.68 0.44
N ASP A 109 10.76 5.53 1.46
CA ASP A 109 12.05 5.86 2.07
C ASP A 109 12.62 4.65 2.84
N HIS A 110 13.89 4.33 2.59
CA HIS A 110 14.58 3.17 3.15
C HIS A 110 15.70 3.55 4.13
N ARG A 111 15.70 4.78 4.67
CA ARG A 111 16.74 5.22 5.64
C ARG A 111 16.81 4.35 6.90
N ALA A 112 15.71 3.69 7.25
CA ALA A 112 15.53 2.92 8.48
C ALA A 112 15.75 1.39 8.32
N VAL A 113 16.48 0.95 7.29
CA VAL A 113 16.80 -0.48 7.07
C VAL A 113 17.47 -1.12 8.31
N LYS A 114 18.43 -0.43 8.92
CA LYS A 114 19.15 -0.95 10.11
C LYS A 114 18.21 -1.13 11.29
N GLU A 115 17.37 -0.13 11.56
CA GLU A 115 16.38 -0.15 12.62
C GLU A 115 15.34 -1.26 12.39
N ALA A 116 14.89 -1.46 11.15
CA ALA A 116 13.98 -2.55 10.81
C ALA A 116 14.61 -3.94 11.07
N ASP A 117 15.86 -4.15 10.66
CA ASP A 117 16.58 -5.41 10.90
C ASP A 117 16.77 -5.68 12.41
N GLU A 118 17.09 -4.66 13.21
CA GLU A 118 17.18 -4.77 14.67
C GLU A 118 15.84 -5.16 15.29
N ILE A 119 14.74 -4.51 14.89
CA ILE A 119 13.39 -4.84 15.35
C ILE A 119 13.02 -6.28 14.99
N ASN A 120 13.37 -6.72 13.77
CA ASN A 120 13.12 -8.08 13.31
C ASN A 120 13.87 -9.14 14.14
N ASN A 121 15.10 -8.84 14.57
CA ASN A 121 15.91 -9.74 15.39
C ASN A 121 15.33 -9.96 16.79
N LEU A 122 14.49 -9.05 17.31
CA LEU A 122 13.78 -9.24 18.58
C LEU A 122 12.74 -10.36 18.52
N LYS A 123 12.25 -10.70 17.31
CA LYS A 123 11.16 -11.67 17.10
C LYS A 123 9.95 -11.40 18.00
N HIS A 124 9.65 -10.11 18.21
CA HIS A 124 8.56 -9.70 19.11
C HIS A 124 7.21 -10.25 18.59
N PRO A 125 6.29 -10.72 19.47
CA PRO A 125 5.02 -11.32 19.05
C PRO A 125 4.15 -10.43 18.14
N VAL A 126 4.28 -9.11 18.22
CA VAL A 126 3.55 -8.17 17.36
C VAL A 126 3.91 -8.31 15.88
N LEU A 127 5.11 -8.80 15.56
CA LEU A 127 5.57 -8.97 14.18
C LEU A 127 4.74 -9.99 13.39
N LYS A 128 4.02 -10.89 14.07
CA LYS A 128 3.12 -11.85 13.42
C LYS A 128 2.04 -11.17 12.58
N TYR A 129 1.67 -9.93 12.92
CA TYR A 129 0.65 -9.15 12.20
C TYR A 129 1.16 -8.53 10.90
N VAL A 130 2.48 -8.51 10.69
CA VAL A 130 3.15 -7.99 9.48
C VAL A 130 3.92 -9.09 8.74
N GLY A 131 3.49 -10.35 8.88
CA GLY A 131 4.14 -11.48 8.21
C GLY A 131 5.45 -11.94 8.85
N GLY A 132 5.71 -11.56 10.10
CA GLY A 132 6.89 -11.95 10.86
C GLY A 132 8.13 -11.08 10.60
N LYS A 133 8.05 -10.13 9.66
CA LYS A 133 9.15 -9.21 9.33
C LYS A 133 8.60 -7.80 9.06
N ILE A 134 8.99 -6.83 9.90
CA ILE A 134 8.69 -5.42 9.69
C ILE A 134 9.54 -4.86 8.54
N SER A 135 8.90 -4.05 7.69
CA SER A 135 9.56 -3.32 6.58
C SER A 135 10.19 -2.01 7.08
N PRO A 136 11.32 -1.54 6.51
CA PRO A 136 11.81 -0.17 6.77
C PRO A 136 10.82 0.93 6.37
N GLU A 137 9.83 0.61 5.53
CA GLU A 137 8.78 1.52 5.09
C GLU A 137 7.70 1.74 6.17
N MET A 138 7.69 0.96 7.26
CA MET A 138 6.76 1.13 8.38
C MET A 138 7.25 2.18 9.38
N GLU A 139 6.34 2.65 10.25
CA GLU A 139 6.59 3.87 11.02
C GLU A 139 7.51 3.67 12.22
N THR A 140 7.46 2.51 12.88
CA THR A 140 8.28 2.28 14.08
C THR A 140 9.79 2.21 13.79
N PRO A 141 10.28 1.61 12.67
CA PRO A 141 11.66 1.78 12.21
C PRO A 141 12.03 3.25 11.94
N LYS A 142 11.16 4.01 11.22
CA LYS A 142 11.41 5.42 10.90
C LYS A 142 11.52 6.29 12.17
N LEU A 143 10.64 6.06 13.15
CA LEU A 143 10.70 6.73 14.46
C LEU A 143 11.98 6.40 15.22
N LEU A 144 12.40 5.14 15.23
CA LEU A 144 13.66 4.74 15.86
C LEU A 144 14.86 5.41 15.18
N TRP A 145 14.83 5.51 13.85
CA TRP A 145 15.85 6.23 13.09
C TRP A 145 15.89 7.72 13.46
N LEU A 146 14.73 8.37 13.56
CA LEU A 146 14.62 9.78 13.98
C LEU A 146 15.16 9.99 15.40
N LYS A 147 14.82 9.09 16.34
CA LYS A 147 15.31 9.15 17.73
C LYS A 147 16.83 9.06 17.82
N ARG A 148 17.46 8.26 16.96
CA ARG A 148 18.91 8.04 16.96
C ARG A 148 19.69 9.11 16.21
N ASN A 149 19.19 9.52 15.04
CA ASN A 149 19.94 10.35 14.10
C ASN A 149 19.58 11.83 14.19
N LEU A 150 18.34 12.17 14.56
CA LEU A 150 17.84 13.55 14.65
C LEU A 150 17.26 13.85 16.05
N LYS A 151 17.97 13.44 17.11
CA LYS A 151 17.47 13.53 18.48
C LYS A 151 17.17 14.98 18.91
N ALA A 152 18.19 15.83 18.87
CA ALA A 152 18.08 17.22 19.31
C ALA A 152 17.25 18.08 18.33
N ASP A 153 17.31 17.75 17.04
CA ASP A 153 16.71 18.57 15.99
C ASP A 153 15.24 18.22 15.72
N CYS A 154 14.85 16.95 15.89
CA CYS A 154 13.49 16.45 15.66
C CYS A 154 12.90 15.82 16.92
N TRP A 155 13.46 14.72 17.42
CA TRP A 155 12.81 13.87 18.43
C TRP A 155 12.39 14.60 19.72
N ASP A 156 13.28 15.41 20.28
CA ASP A 156 13.06 16.13 21.54
C ASP A 156 12.07 17.30 21.39
N LYS A 157 11.95 17.84 20.17
CA LYS A 157 11.05 18.95 19.81
C LYS A 157 9.68 18.46 19.35
N ALA A 158 9.58 17.24 18.84
CA ALA A 158 8.35 16.67 18.29
C ALA A 158 7.22 16.67 19.31
N GLY A 159 6.07 17.21 18.90
CA GLY A 159 4.79 17.15 19.58
C GLY A 159 3.87 16.07 19.01
N TYR A 160 3.95 15.86 17.69
CA TYR A 160 3.13 14.89 16.97
C TYR A 160 3.91 14.18 15.88
N PHE A 161 3.64 12.89 15.75
CA PHE A 161 3.94 12.08 14.59
C PHE A 161 2.62 11.53 14.06
N PHE A 162 2.33 11.78 12.79
CA PHE A 162 1.14 11.28 12.13
C PHE A 162 1.53 10.39 10.96
N ASP A 163 0.71 9.38 10.70
CA ASP A 163 0.59 8.85 9.34
C ASP A 163 -0.02 9.96 8.47
N LEU A 164 0.41 10.11 7.23
CA LEU A 164 -0.03 11.21 6.37
C LEU A 164 -1.56 11.32 6.26
N PRO A 165 -2.36 10.24 6.15
CA PRO A 165 -3.82 10.32 6.18
C PRO A 165 -4.38 10.98 7.45
N ASP A 166 -3.76 10.71 8.61
CA ASP A 166 -4.18 11.27 9.90
C ASP A 166 -3.75 12.71 10.08
N PHE A 167 -2.63 13.13 9.46
CA PHE A 167 -2.30 14.55 9.35
C PHE A 167 -3.41 15.31 8.61
N LEU A 168 -3.96 14.75 7.52
CA LEU A 168 -4.98 15.43 6.72
C LEU A 168 -6.26 15.68 7.51
N THR A 169 -6.74 14.67 8.25
CA THR A 169 -7.93 14.81 9.08
C THR A 169 -7.68 15.73 10.28
N TRP A 170 -6.49 15.66 10.90
CA TRP A 170 -6.11 16.61 11.96
C TRP A 170 -6.08 18.05 11.44
N LYS A 171 -5.44 18.30 10.29
CA LYS A 171 -5.36 19.63 9.68
C LYS A 171 -6.73 20.16 9.24
N ALA A 172 -7.64 19.28 8.85
CA ALA A 172 -8.99 19.62 8.44
C ALA A 172 -9.93 19.95 9.63
N THR A 173 -9.72 19.35 10.80
CA THR A 173 -10.72 19.32 11.89
C THR A 173 -10.22 19.84 13.24
N ASP A 174 -8.92 20.09 13.38
CA ASP A 174 -8.22 20.36 14.65
C ASP A 174 -8.29 19.23 15.70
N ALA A 175 -8.86 18.07 15.35
CA ALA A 175 -8.95 16.90 16.22
C ALA A 175 -7.80 15.92 15.97
N ASP A 176 -7.14 15.47 17.02
CA ASP A 176 -5.95 14.62 16.94
C ASP A 176 -6.24 13.13 17.17
N SER A 177 -7.42 12.67 16.78
CA SER A 177 -7.71 11.24 16.63
C SER A 177 -6.89 10.62 15.50
N ARG A 178 -6.70 9.30 15.53
CA ARG A 178 -6.03 8.51 14.48
C ARG A 178 -6.98 7.52 13.84
N SER A 179 -6.70 7.14 12.60
CA SER A 179 -7.40 6.04 11.96
C SER A 179 -6.85 4.68 12.42
N SER A 180 -7.76 3.75 12.72
CA SER A 180 -7.37 2.36 12.96
C SER A 180 -6.73 1.73 11.73
N CYS A 181 -7.04 2.19 10.51
CA CYS A 181 -6.39 1.74 9.28
C CYS A 181 -4.88 1.98 9.33
N SER A 182 -4.47 3.23 9.59
CA SER A 182 -3.06 3.60 9.67
C SER A 182 -2.36 2.88 10.82
N LEU A 183 -2.90 3.00 12.03
CA LEU A 183 -2.21 2.52 13.23
C LEU A 183 -2.02 1.00 13.26
N VAL A 184 -3.04 0.24 12.87
CA VAL A 184 -2.94 -1.23 12.85
C VAL A 184 -1.98 -1.69 11.75
N CYS A 185 -2.04 -1.07 10.57
CA CYS A 185 -1.25 -1.52 9.42
C CYS A 185 0.22 -1.12 9.49
N LYS A 186 0.54 0.05 10.07
CA LYS A 186 1.85 0.68 9.92
C LYS A 186 2.55 1.03 11.24
N TRP A 187 1.82 1.02 12.36
CA TRP A 187 2.32 1.45 13.66
C TRP A 187 2.33 0.37 14.74
N THR A 188 1.89 -0.85 14.44
CA THR A 188 1.80 -1.99 15.38
C THR A 188 0.75 -1.83 16.49
N TYR A 189 -0.25 -0.97 16.28
CA TYR A 189 -1.40 -0.87 17.19
C TYR A 189 -2.22 -2.17 17.12
N GLU A 190 -2.59 -2.72 18.29
CA GLU A 190 -3.33 -3.97 18.35
C GLU A 190 -4.82 -3.68 18.50
N ILE A 191 -5.63 -4.25 17.62
CA ILE A 191 -7.09 -4.38 17.77
C ILE A 191 -7.44 -5.84 17.52
N SER A 192 -8.04 -6.49 18.51
CA SER A 192 -8.46 -7.88 18.43
C SER A 192 -9.81 -8.06 19.12
N GLU A 193 -10.79 -8.47 18.33
CA GLU A 193 -12.14 -8.78 18.81
C GLU A 193 -12.17 -10.06 19.64
N THR A 194 -11.22 -10.98 19.41
CA THR A 194 -11.22 -12.31 20.05
C THR A 194 -10.83 -12.27 21.53
N ASP A 195 -9.95 -11.36 21.91
CA ASP A 195 -9.48 -11.17 23.29
C ASP A 195 -9.77 -9.75 23.81
N CYS A 196 -10.64 -9.01 23.12
CA CYS A 196 -11.04 -7.63 23.42
C CYS A 196 -9.83 -6.70 23.68
N ARG A 197 -8.71 -6.95 22.99
CA ARG A 197 -7.49 -6.17 23.14
C ARG A 197 -7.52 -4.99 22.17
N GLU A 198 -7.40 -3.80 22.72
CA GLU A 198 -7.25 -2.57 21.95
C GLU A 198 -6.21 -1.68 22.60
N GLY A 199 -5.16 -1.30 21.86
CA GLY A 199 -4.16 -0.37 22.36
C GLY A 199 -2.75 -0.55 21.81
N TRP A 200 -1.87 0.34 22.27
CA TRP A 200 -0.44 0.27 22.02
C TRP A 200 0.24 -0.84 22.83
N ASN A 201 1.08 -1.64 22.19
CA ASN A 201 1.85 -2.67 22.87
C ASN A 201 3.05 -2.05 23.62
N LYS A 202 2.87 -1.72 24.89
CA LYS A 202 3.92 -1.07 25.68
C LYS A 202 5.24 -1.85 25.71
N SER A 203 5.18 -3.17 25.84
CA SER A 203 6.38 -4.02 25.87
C SER A 203 7.17 -3.96 24.56
N TYR A 204 6.48 -3.89 23.43
CA TYR A 204 7.13 -3.68 22.12
C TYR A 204 7.90 -2.37 22.09
N PHE A 205 7.25 -1.25 22.44
CA PHE A 205 7.89 0.08 22.44
C PHE A 205 9.06 0.16 23.42
N GLU A 206 8.96 -0.49 24.58
CA GLU A 206 10.07 -0.62 25.54
C GLU A 206 11.26 -1.40 24.94
N GLN A 207 11.01 -2.54 24.28
CA GLN A 207 12.08 -3.37 23.72
C GLN A 207 12.80 -2.73 22.53
N ILE A 208 12.11 -1.94 21.71
CA ILE A 208 12.72 -1.24 20.57
C ILE A 208 13.35 0.11 20.98
N GLY A 209 13.24 0.51 22.24
CA GLY A 209 13.79 1.77 22.75
C GLY A 209 12.99 3.01 22.35
N LEU A 210 11.66 2.89 22.22
CA LEU A 210 10.71 3.98 21.94
C LEU A 210 9.66 4.14 23.07
N ASP A 211 10.01 3.74 24.30
CA ASP A 211 9.16 3.78 25.50
C ASP A 211 8.64 5.19 25.86
N ASP A 212 9.42 6.23 25.54
CA ASP A 212 9.06 7.62 25.77
C ASP A 212 7.84 8.09 24.96
N LEU A 213 7.47 7.37 23.89
CA LEU A 213 6.22 7.62 23.17
C LEU A 213 4.98 7.30 24.01
N ALA A 214 5.09 6.46 25.04
CA ALA A 214 3.97 6.14 25.94
C ALA A 214 3.58 7.30 26.88
N ALA A 215 4.43 8.33 27.00
CA ALA A 215 4.17 9.49 27.83
C ALA A 215 2.88 10.21 27.44
N ASN A 216 2.21 10.83 28.43
CA ASN A 216 0.97 11.58 28.24
C ASN A 216 -0.11 10.78 27.49
N ASN A 217 -0.25 9.49 27.82
CA ASN A 217 -1.20 8.58 27.18
C ASN A 217 -1.00 8.50 25.65
N TRP A 218 0.24 8.28 25.21
CA TRP A 218 0.57 8.11 23.79
C TRP A 218 0.30 9.33 22.90
N LYS A 219 0.20 10.54 23.48
CA LYS A 219 -0.24 11.75 22.77
C LYS A 219 0.49 12.00 21.44
N LYS A 220 1.81 11.76 21.41
CA LYS A 220 2.63 11.99 20.20
C LYS A 220 2.22 11.12 19.01
N ILE A 221 1.71 9.92 19.25
CA ILE A 221 1.38 8.94 18.19
C ILE A 221 -0.12 8.62 18.10
N GLY A 222 -0.92 9.01 19.11
CA GLY A 222 -2.38 8.88 19.10
C GLY A 222 -2.92 8.27 20.40
N SER A 223 -3.82 9.01 21.04
CA SER A 223 -4.51 8.56 22.27
C SER A 223 -5.97 8.17 22.03
N LEU A 224 -6.53 8.54 20.87
CA LEU A 224 -7.90 8.25 20.45
C LEU A 224 -7.84 7.68 19.04
N VAL A 225 -8.43 6.49 18.86
CA VAL A 225 -8.42 5.77 17.59
C VAL A 225 -9.85 5.62 17.11
N LEU A 226 -10.09 5.89 15.84
CA LEU A 226 -11.41 5.84 15.21
C LEU A 226 -11.39 4.88 14.01
N PRO A 227 -12.44 4.07 13.81
CA PRO A 227 -12.64 3.34 12.56
C PRO A 227 -12.80 4.30 11.37
N PRO A 228 -12.28 3.96 10.18
CA PRO A 228 -12.48 4.75 8.96
C PRO A 228 -13.94 5.15 8.72
N GLY A 229 -14.15 6.38 8.23
CA GLY A 229 -15.48 6.94 7.96
C GLY A 229 -16.22 7.46 9.20
N THR A 230 -15.76 7.17 10.42
CA THR A 230 -16.30 7.77 11.64
C THR A 230 -16.11 9.29 11.62
N PRO A 231 -17.11 10.12 11.97
CA PRO A 231 -16.94 11.56 12.03
C PRO A 231 -15.81 11.99 12.97
N VAL A 232 -14.89 12.81 12.47
CA VAL A 232 -13.75 13.34 13.21
C VAL A 232 -14.07 14.73 13.76
N GLY A 233 -13.89 14.90 15.08
CA GLY A 233 -14.13 16.17 15.75
C GLY A 233 -15.54 16.70 15.50
N ASN A 234 -15.64 17.98 15.16
CA ASN A 234 -16.90 18.63 14.77
C ASN A 234 -16.98 18.84 13.24
N GLY A 235 -16.26 18.06 12.44
CA GLY A 235 -16.11 18.27 11.00
C GLY A 235 -15.07 19.35 10.68
N LEU A 236 -15.17 19.95 9.48
CA LEU A 236 -14.24 20.99 9.04
C LEU A 236 -14.13 22.14 10.05
N SER A 237 -12.90 22.46 10.45
CA SER A 237 -12.63 23.63 11.26
C SER A 237 -12.95 24.92 10.49
N GLN A 238 -13.12 26.03 11.20
CA GLN A 238 -13.36 27.33 10.55
C GLN A 238 -12.22 27.70 9.60
N SER A 239 -10.97 27.40 9.99
CA SER A 239 -9.78 27.69 9.19
C SER A 239 -9.75 26.86 7.91
N ALA A 240 -9.94 25.54 8.01
CA ALA A 240 -9.94 24.66 6.85
C ALA A 240 -11.11 24.97 5.90
N ALA A 241 -12.31 25.21 6.45
CA ALA A 241 -13.49 25.59 5.68
C ALA A 241 -13.27 26.89 4.89
N ALA A 242 -12.67 27.93 5.51
CA ALA A 242 -12.35 29.17 4.84
C ALA A 242 -11.31 28.99 3.71
N GLN A 243 -10.31 28.13 3.92
CA GLN A 243 -9.32 27.80 2.89
C GLN A 243 -9.95 27.06 1.71
N PHE A 244 -10.88 26.14 1.97
CA PHE A 244 -11.56 25.32 0.97
C PHE A 244 -12.71 26.05 0.26
N GLY A 245 -13.24 27.13 0.85
CA GLY A 245 -14.48 27.76 0.37
C GLY A 245 -15.72 26.89 0.66
N LEU A 246 -15.68 26.12 1.75
CA LEU A 246 -16.73 25.19 2.17
C LEU A 246 -17.37 25.64 3.49
N LYS A 247 -18.40 24.91 3.92
CA LYS A 247 -19.07 25.17 5.19
C LYS A 247 -18.26 24.62 6.36
N ALA A 248 -18.06 25.44 7.40
CA ALA A 248 -17.53 24.94 8.67
C ALA A 248 -18.49 23.89 9.26
N GLY A 249 -17.94 22.80 9.77
CA GLY A 249 -18.71 21.66 10.27
C GLY A 249 -19.21 20.68 9.20
N THR A 250 -18.85 20.84 7.92
CA THR A 250 -18.99 19.75 6.94
C THR A 250 -18.30 18.50 7.49
N ALA A 251 -18.98 17.35 7.44
CA ALA A 251 -18.47 16.13 8.06
C ALA A 251 -17.14 15.71 7.42
N VAL A 252 -16.19 15.27 8.26
CA VAL A 252 -14.92 14.70 7.84
C VAL A 252 -14.84 13.29 8.42
N GLY A 253 -14.70 12.29 7.56
CA GLY A 253 -14.52 10.90 7.99
C GLY A 253 -13.09 10.64 8.45
N ALA A 254 -12.92 9.72 9.42
CA ALA A 254 -11.61 9.21 9.79
C ALA A 254 -10.91 8.59 8.57
N SER A 255 -9.61 8.84 8.49
CA SER A 255 -8.79 8.66 7.28
C SER A 255 -8.59 7.18 6.89
N MET A 256 -8.04 6.94 5.70
CA MET A 256 -7.54 5.62 5.29
C MET A 256 -6.20 5.74 4.56
N ILE A 257 -5.42 4.66 4.54
CA ILE A 257 -4.30 4.55 3.62
C ILE A 257 -4.85 4.35 2.19
N ASP A 258 -4.19 4.96 1.21
CA ASP A 258 -4.57 4.97 -0.22
C ASP A 258 -4.97 3.59 -0.78
N ALA A 259 -4.14 2.57 -0.58
CA ALA A 259 -4.40 1.21 -1.05
C ALA A 259 -5.68 0.62 -0.42
N HIS A 260 -5.96 0.94 0.84
CA HIS A 260 -7.16 0.50 1.54
C HIS A 260 -8.40 1.27 1.08
N ALA A 261 -8.27 2.56 0.79
CA ALA A 261 -9.35 3.36 0.21
C ALA A 261 -9.70 2.86 -1.21
N GLY A 262 -8.69 2.55 -2.02
CA GLY A 262 -8.87 1.89 -3.31
C GLY A 262 -9.54 0.53 -3.17
N GLY A 263 -9.12 -0.28 -2.20
CA GLY A 263 -9.77 -1.54 -1.86
C GLY A 263 -11.24 -1.36 -1.50
N LEU A 264 -11.57 -0.41 -0.61
CA LEU A 264 -12.95 -0.09 -0.23
C LEU A 264 -13.79 0.37 -1.42
N GLY A 265 -13.24 1.20 -2.31
CA GLY A 265 -13.92 1.66 -3.52
C GLY A 265 -14.24 0.54 -4.51
N LEU A 266 -13.55 -0.60 -4.42
CA LEU A 266 -13.82 -1.80 -5.22
C LEU A 266 -14.81 -2.77 -4.55
N ILE A 267 -15.07 -2.63 -3.24
CA ILE A 267 -16.02 -3.50 -2.54
C ILE A 267 -17.42 -3.24 -3.12
N GLY A 268 -17.99 -4.26 -3.76
CA GLY A 268 -19.29 -4.16 -4.44
C GLY A 268 -19.20 -3.88 -5.95
N CYS A 269 -18.00 -3.71 -6.51
CA CYS A 269 -17.83 -3.73 -7.96
C CYS A 269 -18.17 -5.11 -8.52
N ILE A 270 -19.00 -5.14 -9.57
CA ILE A 270 -19.33 -6.34 -10.32
C ILE A 270 -18.53 -6.31 -11.61
N ALA A 271 -17.73 -7.33 -11.84
CA ALA A 271 -17.04 -7.54 -13.11
C ALA A 271 -17.37 -8.95 -13.64
N ASP A 272 -17.49 -9.07 -14.96
CA ASP A 272 -17.72 -10.35 -15.61
C ASP A 272 -16.59 -11.33 -15.25
N GLY A 273 -16.94 -12.48 -14.66
CA GLY A 273 -15.98 -13.52 -14.27
C GLY A 273 -15.47 -13.42 -12.82
N ILE A 274 -15.82 -12.39 -12.05
CA ILE A 274 -15.54 -12.30 -10.61
C ILE A 274 -16.73 -12.85 -9.82
N ASP A 275 -16.47 -13.70 -8.83
CA ASP A 275 -17.52 -14.30 -7.98
C ASP A 275 -18.37 -13.19 -7.35
N PRO A 276 -19.71 -13.18 -7.58
CA PRO A 276 -20.60 -12.23 -6.94
C PRO A 276 -20.39 -12.15 -5.43
N ALA A 277 -20.02 -13.23 -4.73
CA ALA A 277 -19.78 -13.21 -3.29
C ALA A 277 -18.67 -12.25 -2.81
N PHE A 278 -17.93 -11.60 -3.71
CA PHE A 278 -16.97 -10.53 -3.45
C PHE A 278 -17.55 -9.40 -2.55
N HIS A 279 -18.86 -9.12 -2.64
CA HIS A 279 -19.50 -8.03 -1.87
C HIS A 279 -19.89 -8.39 -0.42
N THR A 280 -19.77 -9.64 0.02
CA THR A 280 -20.26 -10.09 1.35
C THR A 280 -19.17 -10.27 2.41
N ARG A 281 -17.90 -10.03 2.07
CA ARG A 281 -16.76 -10.41 2.92
C ARG A 281 -16.04 -9.19 3.49
N LEU A 282 -16.75 -8.42 4.33
CA LEU A 282 -16.09 -7.46 5.23
C LEU A 282 -15.29 -8.26 6.28
N GLY A 283 -14.01 -8.52 5.98
CA GLY A 283 -13.06 -9.17 6.89
C GLY A 283 -12.00 -8.21 7.41
N THR A 284 -11.17 -8.68 8.36
CA THR A 284 -10.04 -7.92 8.94
C THR A 284 -9.05 -7.43 7.86
N SER A 285 -8.21 -6.43 8.18
CA SER A 285 -7.22 -5.85 7.24
C SER A 285 -6.35 -6.88 6.49
N LYS A 286 -6.08 -8.05 7.08
CA LYS A 286 -5.34 -9.14 6.42
C LYS A 286 -6.14 -9.80 5.29
N THR A 287 -7.44 -9.97 5.49
CA THR A 287 -8.37 -10.51 4.49
C THR A 287 -8.48 -9.55 3.31
N ILE A 288 -8.71 -8.26 3.59
CA ILE A 288 -8.80 -7.21 2.55
C ILE A 288 -7.50 -7.09 1.75
N GLN A 289 -6.33 -7.14 2.41
CA GLN A 289 -5.03 -7.09 1.72
C GLN A 289 -4.78 -8.31 0.84
N ASN A 290 -5.04 -9.52 1.34
CA ASN A 290 -4.87 -10.73 0.55
C ASN A 290 -5.87 -10.79 -0.62
N GLU A 291 -7.10 -10.36 -0.43
CA GLU A 291 -8.13 -10.33 -1.47
C GLU A 291 -7.85 -9.25 -2.52
N LEU A 292 -7.28 -8.11 -2.13
CA LEU A 292 -6.77 -7.08 -3.05
C LEU A 292 -5.58 -7.62 -3.85
N LEU A 293 -4.65 -8.33 -3.21
CA LEU A 293 -3.55 -9.01 -3.90
C LEU A 293 -4.07 -10.06 -4.88
N ASP A 294 -5.09 -10.84 -4.52
CA ASP A 294 -5.73 -11.82 -5.41
C ASP A 294 -6.43 -11.13 -6.60
N SER A 295 -7.09 -10.00 -6.37
CA SER A 295 -7.74 -9.21 -7.42
C SER A 295 -6.73 -8.57 -8.37
N ILE A 296 -5.65 -7.99 -7.83
CA ILE A 296 -4.54 -7.45 -8.63
C ILE A 296 -3.87 -8.56 -9.41
N LEU A 297 -3.64 -9.72 -8.78
CA LEU A 297 -3.07 -10.89 -9.44
C LEU A 297 -3.97 -11.34 -10.59
N HIS A 298 -5.29 -11.41 -10.40
CA HIS A 298 -6.24 -11.77 -11.45
C HIS A 298 -6.22 -10.78 -12.63
N VAL A 299 -6.26 -9.47 -12.38
CA VAL A 299 -6.17 -8.45 -13.43
C VAL A 299 -4.82 -8.51 -14.15
N CYS A 300 -3.72 -8.68 -13.42
CA CYS A 300 -2.39 -8.87 -14.00
C CYS A 300 -2.34 -10.13 -14.87
N GLN A 301 -2.90 -11.25 -14.40
CA GLN A 301 -2.97 -12.50 -15.14
C GLN A 301 -3.79 -12.36 -16.41
N ASP A 302 -4.90 -11.63 -16.38
CA ASP A 302 -5.73 -11.36 -17.57
C ASP A 302 -5.01 -10.49 -18.61
N ILE A 303 -4.26 -9.47 -18.17
CA ILE A 303 -3.41 -8.66 -19.05
C ILE A 303 -2.31 -9.51 -19.67
N ILE A 304 -1.60 -10.28 -18.83
CA ILE A 304 -0.54 -11.20 -19.26
C ILE A 304 -1.11 -12.20 -20.28
N LYS A 305 -2.30 -12.75 -20.02
CA LYS A 305 -2.99 -13.68 -20.91
C LYS A 305 -3.32 -13.05 -22.26
N LYS A 306 -3.88 -11.85 -22.28
CA LYS A 306 -4.15 -11.12 -23.54
C LYS A 306 -2.86 -10.85 -24.32
N ASP A 307 -1.79 -10.48 -23.62
CA ASP A 307 -0.51 -10.17 -24.26
C ASP A 307 0.18 -11.43 -24.81
N ILE A 308 0.16 -12.54 -24.07
CA ILE A 308 0.63 -13.86 -24.52
C ILE A 308 -0.16 -14.31 -25.75
N GLN A 309 -1.48 -14.17 -25.76
CA GLN A 309 -2.32 -14.55 -26.90
C GLN A 309 -2.00 -13.74 -28.17
N ALA A 310 -1.51 -12.52 -28.02
CA ALA A 310 -1.10 -11.67 -29.13
C ALA A 310 0.41 -11.79 -29.48
N ALA A 311 1.21 -12.42 -28.62
CA ALA A 311 2.65 -12.54 -28.79
C ALA A 311 2.99 -13.62 -29.83
N LYS A 312 3.98 -13.31 -30.70
CA LYS A 312 4.52 -14.28 -31.65
C LYS A 312 5.44 -15.30 -30.99
N TYR A 313 6.11 -14.90 -29.91
CA TYR A 313 7.11 -15.70 -29.21
C TYR A 313 6.85 -15.60 -27.71
N ILE A 314 6.82 -16.76 -27.07
CA ILE A 314 6.70 -16.91 -25.62
C ILE A 314 7.81 -17.87 -25.17
N ALA A 315 8.41 -17.57 -24.02
CA ALA A 315 9.29 -18.44 -23.27
C ALA A 315 8.77 -18.57 -21.84
N ILE A 316 8.91 -19.75 -21.27
CA ILE A 316 8.55 -20.06 -19.90
C ILE A 316 9.84 -20.26 -19.13
N GLN A 317 9.92 -19.68 -17.94
CA GLN A 317 11.00 -19.87 -17.00
C GLN A 317 10.39 -20.35 -15.69
N ASP A 318 10.91 -21.44 -15.15
CA ASP A 318 10.61 -21.90 -13.82
C ASP A 318 11.86 -21.79 -12.93
N ASP A 319 11.66 -21.40 -11.67
CA ASP A 319 12.72 -21.39 -10.66
C ASP A 319 12.19 -21.93 -9.34
N GLU A 320 13.05 -22.62 -8.60
CA GLU A 320 12.67 -23.25 -7.34
C GLU A 320 12.96 -22.31 -6.18
N THR A 321 11.92 -21.90 -5.46
CA THR A 321 12.04 -20.96 -4.34
C THR A 321 11.63 -21.62 -3.04
N THR A 322 12.49 -21.51 -2.03
CA THR A 322 12.17 -21.95 -0.66
C THR A 322 11.72 -20.75 0.17
N GLY A 323 10.47 -20.77 0.61
CA GLY A 323 9.92 -19.70 1.45
C GLY A 323 10.46 -19.74 2.89
N GLY A 324 10.17 -18.69 3.67
CA GLY A 324 10.55 -18.60 5.09
C GLY A 324 9.94 -19.67 6.00
N THR A 325 9.01 -20.48 5.47
CA THR A 325 8.39 -21.65 6.13
C THR A 325 9.11 -22.97 5.81
N THR A 326 10.25 -22.95 5.11
CA THR A 326 10.99 -24.12 4.60
C THR A 326 10.22 -24.99 3.60
N GLN A 327 9.07 -24.52 3.13
CA GLN A 327 8.35 -25.14 2.01
C GLN A 327 8.91 -24.64 0.68
N THR A 328 9.19 -25.57 -0.20
CA THR A 328 9.67 -25.30 -1.55
C THR A 328 8.49 -25.21 -2.51
N GLN A 329 8.51 -24.19 -3.38
CA GLN A 329 7.52 -23.97 -4.43
C GLN A 329 8.22 -23.42 -5.66
N MET A 330 7.75 -23.83 -6.83
CA MET A 330 8.28 -23.29 -8.08
C MET A 330 7.61 -21.97 -8.40
N VAL A 331 8.39 -21.01 -8.87
CA VAL A 331 7.94 -19.76 -9.47
C VAL A 331 7.89 -19.96 -10.97
N LEU A 332 6.76 -19.63 -11.59
CA LEU A 332 6.65 -19.57 -13.04
C LEU A 332 6.68 -18.13 -13.52
N ILE A 333 7.61 -17.83 -14.41
CA ILE A 333 7.75 -16.57 -15.12
C ILE A 333 7.47 -16.82 -16.60
N ILE A 334 6.67 -15.96 -17.20
CA ILE A 334 6.42 -15.98 -18.64
C ILE A 334 7.08 -14.76 -19.26
N ARG A 335 7.85 -15.02 -20.31
CA ARG A 335 8.55 -14.02 -21.11
C ARG A 335 7.95 -13.99 -22.50
N TYR A 336 7.56 -12.83 -23.00
CA TYR A 336 6.96 -12.70 -24.33
C TYR A 336 7.41 -11.43 -25.05
N VAL A 337 7.31 -11.43 -26.38
CA VAL A 337 7.64 -10.26 -27.21
C VAL A 337 6.37 -9.57 -27.66
N LYS A 338 6.24 -8.28 -27.33
CA LYS A 338 5.16 -7.40 -27.76
C LYS A 338 5.75 -6.08 -28.24
N ASP A 339 5.33 -5.62 -29.42
CA ASP A 339 5.78 -4.35 -30.02
C ASP A 339 7.32 -4.19 -30.09
N GLY A 340 8.02 -5.30 -30.36
CA GLY A 340 9.49 -5.33 -30.44
C GLY A 340 10.22 -5.23 -29.10
N ARG A 341 9.50 -5.28 -27.97
CA ARG A 341 10.05 -5.29 -26.61
C ARG A 341 9.80 -6.63 -25.94
N ILE A 342 10.75 -7.04 -25.11
CA ILE A 342 10.64 -8.26 -24.31
C ILE A 342 10.04 -7.90 -22.96
N TYR A 343 8.97 -8.60 -22.60
CA TYR A 343 8.30 -8.48 -21.32
C TYR A 343 8.52 -9.76 -20.52
N GLU A 344 8.83 -9.61 -19.23
CA GLU A 344 8.99 -10.70 -18.28
C GLU A 344 7.98 -10.50 -17.16
N ARG A 345 7.18 -11.52 -16.87
CA ARG A 345 6.03 -11.42 -15.97
C ARG A 345 5.90 -12.66 -15.12
N PHE A 346 5.78 -12.46 -13.81
CA PHE A 346 5.36 -13.51 -12.90
C PHE A 346 3.96 -14.01 -13.28
N SER A 347 3.78 -15.32 -13.34
CA SER A 347 2.51 -15.96 -13.64
C SER A 347 1.86 -16.53 -12.38
N SER A 348 2.56 -17.45 -11.71
CA SER A 348 2.02 -18.19 -10.57
C SER A 348 3.13 -18.94 -9.82
N PHE A 349 2.79 -19.41 -8.61
CA PHE A 349 3.54 -20.47 -7.95
C PHE A 349 2.96 -21.83 -8.32
N LEU A 350 3.82 -22.83 -8.54
CA LEU A 350 3.46 -24.21 -8.82
C LEU A 350 4.00 -25.14 -7.73
N ARG A 351 3.24 -26.18 -7.41
CA ARG A 351 3.67 -27.30 -6.58
C ARG A 351 3.63 -28.57 -7.42
N PRO A 352 4.76 -29.00 -8.00
CA PRO A 352 4.77 -30.23 -8.77
C PRO A 352 4.59 -31.43 -7.84
N MET A 353 4.08 -32.56 -8.37
CA MET A 353 3.93 -33.79 -7.58
C MET A 353 5.28 -34.33 -7.10
N ASP A 354 6.32 -34.14 -7.91
CA ASP A 354 7.71 -34.43 -7.60
C ASP A 354 8.64 -33.50 -8.42
N HIS A 355 9.93 -33.53 -8.12
CA HIS A 355 10.95 -32.71 -8.78
C HIS A 355 11.61 -33.44 -9.98
N THR A 356 10.91 -34.42 -10.57
CA THR A 356 11.36 -35.07 -11.80
C THR A 356 10.91 -34.26 -13.01
N GLU A 357 11.58 -34.46 -14.15
CA GLU A 357 11.21 -33.84 -15.43
C GLU A 357 9.72 -34.03 -15.77
N ASP A 358 9.17 -35.21 -15.50
CA ASP A 358 7.77 -35.54 -15.73
C ASP A 358 6.84 -34.77 -14.77
N GLY A 359 7.19 -34.69 -13.48
CA GLY A 359 6.43 -33.96 -12.47
C GLY A 359 6.39 -32.45 -12.71
N LEU A 360 7.51 -31.88 -13.17
CA LEU A 360 7.63 -30.48 -13.55
C LEU A 360 6.80 -30.16 -14.81
N SER A 361 6.97 -30.97 -15.86
CA SER A 361 6.26 -30.79 -17.14
C SER A 361 4.75 -30.94 -16.97
N ALA A 362 4.30 -31.88 -16.14
CA ALA A 362 2.89 -32.07 -15.84
C ALA A 362 2.29 -30.85 -15.12
N ALA A 363 2.98 -30.28 -14.13
CA ALA A 363 2.52 -29.10 -13.40
C ALA A 363 2.44 -27.84 -14.30
N ILE A 364 3.40 -27.68 -15.21
CA ILE A 364 3.39 -26.60 -16.21
C ILE A 364 2.20 -26.81 -17.16
N LEU A 365 2.04 -28.01 -17.73
CA LEU A 365 0.94 -28.32 -18.64
C LEU A 365 -0.44 -28.12 -18.02
N GLU A 366 -0.63 -28.54 -16.77
CA GLU A 366 -1.88 -28.38 -16.04
C GLU A 366 -2.27 -26.91 -15.91
N LEU A 367 -1.30 -26.03 -15.62
CA LEU A 367 -1.52 -24.59 -15.59
C LEU A 367 -2.01 -24.08 -16.95
N PHE A 368 -1.38 -24.46 -18.06
CA PHE A 368 -1.74 -23.98 -19.39
C PHE A 368 -3.09 -24.52 -19.90
N PHE A 369 -3.41 -25.79 -19.59
CA PHE A 369 -4.68 -26.42 -19.97
C PHE A 369 -5.87 -25.88 -19.17
N PHE A 370 -5.75 -25.74 -17.85
CA PHE A 370 -6.88 -25.26 -17.03
C PHE A 370 -7.12 -23.76 -17.15
N SER A 371 -6.08 -22.96 -17.37
CA SER A 371 -6.20 -21.49 -17.48
C SER A 371 -6.64 -21.00 -18.88
N LYS A 372 -6.70 -21.88 -19.89
CA LYS A 372 -6.91 -21.51 -21.31
C LYS A 372 -5.97 -20.37 -21.75
N LEU A 373 -4.72 -20.39 -21.28
CA LEU A 373 -3.73 -19.34 -21.58
C LEU A 373 -3.36 -19.30 -23.07
N MET A 374 -3.45 -20.42 -23.79
CA MET A 374 -3.15 -20.50 -25.22
C MET A 374 -4.27 -21.16 -26.04
N PRO A 375 -4.57 -20.69 -27.27
CA PRO A 375 -5.57 -21.32 -28.14
C PRO A 375 -5.09 -22.60 -28.85
N ASN A 376 -3.79 -22.92 -28.85
CA ASN A 376 -3.19 -24.04 -29.60
C ASN A 376 -2.34 -24.96 -28.69
N CYS A 377 -2.91 -25.50 -27.62
CA CYS A 377 -2.20 -26.41 -26.70
C CYS A 377 -1.64 -27.67 -27.39
N ASP A 378 -2.22 -28.10 -28.52
CA ASP A 378 -1.82 -29.34 -29.20
C ASP A 378 -0.39 -29.29 -29.76
N ILE A 379 0.09 -28.10 -30.18
CA ILE A 379 1.47 -27.92 -30.69
C ILE A 379 2.50 -28.03 -29.57
N LEU A 380 2.20 -27.48 -28.40
CA LEU A 380 3.06 -27.59 -27.21
C LEU A 380 3.10 -29.03 -26.70
N PHE A 381 1.96 -29.73 -26.75
CA PHE A 381 1.83 -31.13 -26.34
C PHE A 381 2.66 -32.08 -27.24
N ASP A 382 2.58 -31.89 -28.57
CA ASP A 382 3.38 -32.66 -29.53
C ASP A 382 4.89 -32.36 -29.42
N GLN A 383 5.28 -31.12 -29.10
CA GLN A 383 6.69 -30.74 -28.90
C GLN A 383 7.25 -31.28 -27.58
N LEU A 384 6.46 -31.33 -26.51
CA LEU A 384 6.86 -31.92 -25.22
C LEU A 384 6.97 -33.46 -25.31
N GLN A 385 6.13 -34.14 -26.10
CA GLN A 385 6.22 -35.61 -26.27
C GLN A 385 7.32 -36.07 -27.24
N SER A 386 7.78 -35.25 -28.19
CA SER A 386 8.61 -35.69 -29.33
C SER A 386 10.14 -35.72 -29.14
N ARG A 387 10.66 -35.46 -27.92
CA ARG A 387 12.08 -35.62 -27.48
C ARG A 387 13.15 -34.78 -28.20
N GLN A 388 13.84 -33.91 -27.43
CA GLN A 388 15.32 -33.75 -27.49
C GLN A 388 15.90 -33.33 -26.12
N LEU A 389 15.73 -34.14 -25.06
CA LEU A 389 16.45 -33.91 -23.79
C LEU A 389 17.77 -34.70 -23.65
N ASP A 390 18.03 -35.66 -24.55
CA ASP A 390 19.28 -36.45 -24.49
C ASP A 390 20.53 -35.66 -24.91
N ALA A 391 20.40 -34.50 -25.55
CA ALA A 391 21.54 -33.66 -25.96
C ALA A 391 22.13 -32.78 -24.83
N LEU A 392 21.48 -32.73 -23.65
CA LEU A 392 21.88 -31.89 -22.52
C LEU A 392 22.57 -32.66 -21.37
N LYS A 393 22.67 -34.00 -21.46
CA LYS A 393 23.20 -34.84 -20.37
C LYS A 393 24.72 -34.69 -20.12
N ASP A 394 25.49 -34.21 -21.08
CA ASP A 394 26.96 -34.18 -20.97
C ASP A 394 27.56 -32.85 -20.49
N LYS A 395 26.73 -31.84 -20.18
CA LYS A 395 27.21 -30.58 -19.62
C LYS A 395 26.18 -30.02 -18.63
N VAL A 396 26.61 -29.87 -17.38
CA VAL A 396 26.03 -29.07 -16.27
C VAL A 396 25.51 -29.92 -15.11
N HIS A 397 26.16 -29.76 -13.96
CA HIS A 397 25.63 -30.08 -12.63
C HIS A 397 24.46 -29.13 -12.33
N PHE A 398 23.26 -29.70 -12.14
CA PHE A 398 22.03 -29.15 -11.54
C PHE A 398 21.91 -27.61 -11.48
N THR A 399 21.45 -27.03 -12.58
CA THR A 399 20.58 -25.82 -12.59
C THR A 399 19.79 -25.91 -13.90
N LEU A 400 18.58 -26.47 -13.86
CA LEU A 400 17.79 -26.72 -15.06
C LEU A 400 17.10 -25.39 -15.45
N CYS A 401 17.67 -24.69 -16.43
CA CYS A 401 17.05 -23.53 -17.07
C CYS A 401 16.45 -24.02 -18.40
N LEU A 402 15.19 -24.46 -18.41
CA LEU A 402 14.49 -24.87 -19.63
C LEU A 402 13.97 -23.65 -20.37
N ILE A 403 14.69 -23.20 -21.41
CA ILE A 403 14.21 -22.15 -22.32
C ILE A 403 13.40 -22.81 -23.44
N TYR A 404 12.08 -22.77 -23.35
CA TYR A 404 11.21 -23.13 -24.48
C TYR A 404 11.08 -21.95 -25.44
N ILE A 405 11.47 -22.13 -26.71
CA ILE A 405 11.22 -21.18 -27.80
C ILE A 405 10.05 -21.72 -28.62
N LEU A 406 8.87 -21.14 -28.46
CA LEU A 406 7.73 -21.38 -29.35
C LEU A 406 7.90 -20.53 -30.62
N ILE A 407 7.95 -21.16 -31.81
CA ILE A 407 7.99 -20.49 -33.13
C ILE A 407 6.57 -20.35 -33.69
#